data_AF-H8Z6P7-F1
#
_entry.id   AF-H8Z6P7-F1
#
_cell.length_a   1.000
_cell.length_b   1.000
_cell.length_c   1.000
_cell.angle_alpha   90.00
_cell.angle_beta   90.00
_cell.angle_gamma   90.00
#
_symmetry.space_group_name_H-M   'P 1'
#
loop_
_entity.id
_entity.type
_entity.pdbx_description
1 polymer ?
#
loop_
_entity_poly.entity_id
_entity_poly.type
_entity_poly.pdbx_seq_one_letter_code
_entity_poly.pdbx_strand_id
1 'polypeptide(L)'
;MAAIGHLAARALCAAKPAQLVTRAGSVRCRQNNQILSMALSLCLLPLVAGCSPDLATSADTVAHQPSPMYGANYADDADVPFVRNAITATDNDLKQTNFKAEGASPRTRAMADWVIRSGDNLNMPFAIVDKVNANIYVFQADGRLYAAAPVLLGLAQGDNTAPGLGHMRMSQISPAQRTTPAGRFVATMGRNSLDKEVFWLDYENAISMHPVITSSPKERRAQRLATLSPLDNRISYGCINVPATFFDQVIHYLFSKTPGIVYVLPETR
;
A
#
# COMPACT_ATOMS: atom_id res chain seq x y z
N MET A 1 -11.24 66.12 3.68
CA MET A 1 -11.24 65.81 2.23
C MET A 1 -12.43 64.91 1.94
N ALA A 2 -13.38 65.45 1.18
CA ALA A 2 -14.57 64.75 0.72
C ALA A 2 -14.24 63.83 -0.48
N ALA A 3 -14.94 62.71 -0.60
CA ALA A 3 -15.64 62.33 -1.84
C ALA A 3 -16.44 61.03 -1.63
N ILE A 4 -17.74 61.17 -1.79
CA ILE A 4 -18.78 60.13 -1.94
C ILE A 4 -18.82 59.73 -3.42
N GLY A 5 -19.11 58.46 -3.72
CA GLY A 5 -19.37 57.99 -5.09
C GLY A 5 -20.14 56.66 -5.13
N HIS A 6 -21.47 56.76 -5.23
CA HIS A 6 -22.41 55.77 -5.78
C HIS A 6 -22.02 55.35 -7.23
N LEU A 7 -22.50 54.30 -7.92
CA LEU A 7 -23.82 53.67 -8.01
C LEU A 7 -23.75 52.37 -8.88
N ALA A 8 -24.61 51.40 -8.54
CA ALA A 8 -25.37 50.39 -9.33
C ALA A 8 -24.92 49.80 -10.70
N ALA A 9 -25.13 48.47 -10.87
CA ALA A 9 -26.20 47.85 -11.70
C ALA A 9 -25.93 46.33 -11.90
N ARG A 10 -26.74 45.43 -11.31
CA ARG A 10 -27.80 44.62 -11.94
C ARG A 10 -27.42 43.82 -13.21
N ALA A 11 -27.47 42.48 -13.12
CA ALA A 11 -28.13 41.63 -14.12
C ALA A 11 -28.45 40.24 -13.53
N LEU A 12 -29.72 39.85 -13.64
CA LEU A 12 -30.25 38.52 -13.35
C LEU A 12 -29.99 37.57 -14.53
N CYS A 13 -29.81 36.28 -14.26
CA CYS A 13 -30.41 35.22 -15.06
C CYS A 13 -30.62 33.95 -14.23
N ALA A 14 -31.85 33.43 -14.30
CA ALA A 14 -32.30 32.18 -13.73
C ALA A 14 -32.97 31.35 -14.84
N ALA A 15 -32.67 30.05 -14.96
CA ALA A 15 -33.49 28.96 -15.51
C ALA A 15 -32.67 27.65 -15.46
N LYS A 16 -32.94 26.74 -14.52
CA LYS A 16 -33.82 25.54 -14.55
C LYS A 16 -33.17 24.26 -15.16
N PRO A 17 -33.40 23.07 -14.56
CA PRO A 17 -32.70 21.82 -14.88
C PRO A 17 -33.46 20.98 -15.93
N ALA A 18 -32.74 20.15 -16.69
CA ALA A 18 -33.31 19.13 -17.56
C ALA A 18 -33.22 17.75 -16.89
N GLN A 19 -34.38 17.11 -16.73
CA GLN A 19 -34.56 15.75 -16.26
C GLN A 19 -34.72 14.77 -17.43
N LEU A 20 -34.14 13.58 -17.25
CA LEU A 20 -34.67 12.23 -17.53
C LEU A 20 -35.05 11.84 -18.97
N VAL A 21 -34.34 10.84 -19.53
CA VAL A 21 -34.95 9.67 -20.19
C VAL A 21 -34.04 8.45 -20.00
N THR A 22 -34.47 7.49 -19.18
CA THR A 22 -33.98 6.10 -19.18
C THR A 22 -34.82 5.29 -20.17
N ARG A 23 -34.18 4.49 -21.02
CA ARG A 23 -34.88 3.45 -21.80
C ARG A 23 -34.11 2.14 -21.72
N ALA A 24 -34.71 1.18 -21.01
CA ALA A 24 -34.31 -0.20 -20.94
C ALA A 24 -34.51 -0.90 -22.28
N GLY A 25 -33.54 -1.71 -22.70
CA GLY A 25 -33.61 -2.58 -23.86
C GLY A 25 -32.99 -3.93 -23.54
N SER A 26 -33.85 -4.90 -23.19
CA SER A 26 -33.50 -6.30 -22.97
C SER A 26 -33.25 -7.01 -24.29
N VAL A 27 -32.07 -7.60 -24.48
CA VAL A 27 -31.74 -8.48 -25.61
C VAL A 27 -32.10 -9.92 -25.23
N ARG A 28 -33.04 -10.52 -25.96
CA ARG A 28 -33.40 -11.95 -25.85
C ARG A 28 -32.45 -12.79 -26.72
N CYS A 29 -31.82 -13.78 -26.11
CA CYS A 29 -30.99 -14.78 -26.77
C CYS A 29 -31.90 -15.85 -27.42
N ARG A 30 -31.70 -16.12 -28.71
CA ARG A 30 -32.43 -17.14 -29.49
C ARG A 30 -31.58 -18.40 -29.54
N GLN A 31 -31.88 -19.37 -28.68
CA GLN A 31 -31.28 -20.69 -28.68
C GLN A 31 -32.05 -21.58 -29.67
N ASN A 32 -31.36 -22.11 -30.68
CA ASN A 32 -31.92 -23.04 -31.64
C ASN A 32 -30.92 -24.20 -31.75
N ASN A 33 -31.24 -25.36 -31.17
CA ASN A 33 -30.52 -26.59 -31.46
C ASN A 33 -31.50 -27.78 -31.44
N GLN A 34 -31.92 -28.16 -32.64
CA GLN A 34 -32.45 -29.48 -32.95
C GLN A 34 -31.25 -30.34 -33.32
N ILE A 35 -31.18 -31.58 -32.81
CA ILE A 35 -30.83 -32.80 -33.56
C ILE A 35 -31.07 -33.98 -32.61
N LEU A 36 -31.92 -34.89 -33.07
CA LEU A 36 -32.30 -36.14 -32.42
C LEU A 36 -31.73 -37.30 -33.26
N SER A 37 -31.27 -38.34 -32.56
CA SER A 37 -31.25 -39.76 -32.95
C SER A 37 -30.04 -40.43 -33.64
N MET A 38 -29.89 -41.69 -33.20
CA MET A 38 -29.19 -42.87 -33.77
C MET A 38 -27.69 -42.97 -33.48
N ALA A 39 -27.09 -44.11 -33.12
CA ALA A 39 -27.59 -45.45 -32.81
C ALA A 39 -26.48 -46.23 -32.05
N LEU A 40 -26.92 -47.22 -31.27
CA LEU A 40 -26.11 -48.30 -30.70
C LEU A 40 -25.35 -49.08 -31.79
N SER A 41 -24.06 -49.30 -31.62
CA SER A 41 -23.35 -50.41 -32.26
C SER A 41 -22.17 -50.87 -31.37
N LEU A 42 -22.35 -52.03 -30.72
CA LEU A 42 -21.30 -52.80 -30.08
C LEU A 42 -20.52 -53.58 -31.14
N CYS A 43 -19.20 -53.40 -31.22
CA CYS A 43 -18.28 -54.37 -31.82
C CYS A 43 -16.97 -54.44 -31.00
N LEU A 44 -16.52 -55.67 -30.76
CA LEU A 44 -15.40 -56.09 -29.91
C LEU A 44 -14.01 -55.93 -30.58
N LEU A 45 -13.03 -55.54 -29.74
CA LEU A 45 -11.58 -55.95 -29.67
C LEU A 45 -10.63 -55.51 -30.82
N PRO A 46 -9.30 -55.29 -30.59
CA PRO A 46 -8.41 -56.04 -29.67
C PRO A 46 -7.44 -55.23 -28.78
N LEU A 47 -6.77 -55.97 -27.87
CA LEU A 47 -5.65 -55.51 -27.04
C LEU A 47 -4.51 -54.96 -27.90
N VAL A 48 -4.07 -53.74 -27.61
CA VAL A 48 -2.77 -53.22 -28.02
C VAL A 48 -1.99 -52.86 -26.77
N ALA A 49 -0.91 -53.60 -26.52
CA ALA A 49 0.10 -53.25 -25.53
C ALA A 49 0.79 -51.96 -26.01
N GLY A 50 0.48 -50.84 -25.36
CA GLY A 50 1.12 -49.55 -25.59
C GLY A 50 1.84 -49.12 -24.32
N CYS A 51 3.16 -48.96 -24.41
CA CYS A 51 3.96 -48.28 -23.41
C CYS A 51 3.38 -46.87 -23.17
N SER A 52 2.85 -46.62 -21.98
CA SER A 52 2.56 -45.25 -21.55
C SER A 52 3.88 -44.52 -21.37
N PRO A 53 4.12 -43.38 -22.06
CA PRO A 53 5.03 -42.41 -21.50
C PRO A 53 4.36 -41.91 -20.22
N ASP A 54 5.00 -42.12 -19.08
CA ASP A 54 4.74 -41.30 -17.89
C ASP A 54 5.08 -39.85 -18.30
N LEU A 55 4.10 -39.16 -18.86
CA LEU A 55 4.05 -37.71 -18.81
C LEU A 55 3.74 -37.40 -17.35
N ALA A 56 4.80 -37.43 -16.54
CA ALA A 56 4.87 -36.66 -15.33
C ALA A 56 4.63 -35.20 -15.74
N THR A 57 3.37 -34.77 -15.66
CA THR A 57 3.06 -33.37 -15.43
C THR A 57 3.80 -33.01 -14.18
N SER A 58 4.99 -32.42 -14.32
CA SER A 58 5.47 -31.45 -13.35
C SER A 58 4.37 -30.39 -13.28
N ALA A 59 3.44 -30.60 -12.36
CA ALA A 59 2.68 -29.52 -11.81
C ALA A 59 3.74 -28.57 -11.27
N ASP A 60 3.94 -27.45 -11.96
CA ASP A 60 4.68 -26.29 -11.48
C ASP A 60 4.03 -25.86 -10.17
N THR A 61 4.42 -26.55 -9.11
CA THR A 61 4.12 -26.17 -7.75
C THR A 61 5.13 -25.09 -7.44
N VAL A 62 4.90 -23.89 -7.98
CA VAL A 62 5.47 -22.68 -7.37
C VAL A 62 4.86 -22.67 -5.98
N ALA A 63 5.58 -23.23 -5.01
CA ALA A 63 5.17 -23.29 -3.63
C ALA A 63 4.73 -21.87 -3.23
N HIS A 64 3.45 -21.71 -2.89
CA HIS A 64 2.92 -20.44 -2.42
C HIS A 64 3.70 -20.06 -1.16
N GLN A 65 4.70 -19.19 -1.29
CA GLN A 65 5.54 -18.77 -0.18
C GLN A 65 4.67 -17.90 0.73
N PRO A 66 4.36 -18.31 1.97
CA PRO A 66 3.52 -17.53 2.86
C PRO A 66 4.20 -16.18 3.16
N SER A 67 3.41 -15.11 3.23
CA SER A 67 3.96 -13.78 3.53
C SER A 67 4.58 -13.75 4.93
N PRO A 68 5.79 -13.20 5.11
CA PRO A 68 6.42 -13.05 6.41
C PRO A 68 5.58 -12.23 7.40
N MET A 69 4.67 -11.37 6.94
CA MET A 69 3.81 -10.55 7.82
C MET A 69 2.84 -11.36 8.70
N TYR A 70 2.61 -12.64 8.39
CA TYR A 70 1.67 -13.50 9.12
C TYR A 70 2.36 -14.66 9.86
N GLY A 71 3.69 -14.64 9.97
CA GLY A 71 4.43 -15.67 10.69
C GLY A 71 4.30 -15.50 12.21
N ALA A 72 4.04 -16.58 12.96
CA ALA A 72 3.82 -16.55 14.41
C ALA A 72 5.01 -15.97 15.22
N ASN A 73 6.22 -16.02 14.67
CA ASN A 73 7.45 -15.54 15.32
C ASN A 73 7.84 -14.13 14.84
N TYR A 74 7.06 -13.52 13.94
CA TYR A 74 7.38 -12.21 13.37
C TYR A 74 7.22 -11.08 14.40
N ALA A 75 6.45 -11.32 15.48
CA ALA A 75 6.30 -10.44 16.64
C ALA A 75 7.54 -10.44 17.55
N ASP A 76 8.13 -11.61 17.81
CA ASP A 76 9.28 -11.75 18.72
C ASP A 76 10.51 -10.97 18.20
N ASP A 77 10.68 -10.90 16.88
CA ASP A 77 11.72 -10.11 16.23
C ASP A 77 11.41 -8.58 16.22
N ALA A 78 10.17 -8.18 16.53
CA ALA A 78 9.77 -6.78 16.66
C ALA A 78 10.27 -6.16 17.98
N ASP A 79 10.53 -6.99 19.00
CA ASP A 79 10.97 -6.56 20.32
C ASP A 79 12.46 -6.18 20.36
N VAL A 80 13.22 -6.46 19.30
CA VAL A 80 14.63 -6.05 19.17
C VAL A 80 14.70 -4.69 18.46
N PRO A 81 14.99 -3.58 19.18
CA PRO A 81 15.04 -2.27 18.56
C PRO A 81 16.27 -2.20 17.64
N PHE A 82 16.07 -2.05 16.34
CA PHE A 82 17.15 -1.71 15.43
C PHE A 82 17.36 -0.19 15.46
N VAL A 83 18.30 0.24 16.29
CA VAL A 83 18.81 1.61 16.26
C VAL A 83 19.67 1.77 15.01
N ARG A 84 19.37 2.79 14.18
CA ARG A 84 20.10 3.10 12.93
C ARG A 84 21.60 3.25 13.19
N ASN A 85 22.34 2.16 13.03
CA ASN A 85 23.78 2.20 12.87
C ASN A 85 24.10 2.01 11.38
N ALA A 86 25.02 2.82 10.85
CA ALA A 86 25.54 2.64 9.51
C ALA A 86 26.32 1.31 9.47
N ILE A 87 25.95 0.38 8.59
CA ILE A 87 26.68 -0.88 8.39
C ILE A 87 27.04 -1.01 6.91
N THR A 88 28.32 -1.25 6.67
CA THR A 88 28.95 -1.59 5.39
C THR A 88 28.50 -2.96 4.89
N ALA A 89 28.05 -3.03 3.64
CA ALA A 89 27.54 -4.24 3.00
C ALA A 89 28.66 -5.22 2.60
N THR A 90 28.41 -6.52 2.76
CA THR A 90 29.13 -7.60 2.07
C THR A 90 28.17 -8.38 1.19
N ASP A 91 28.55 -8.54 -0.07
CA ASP A 91 27.80 -9.14 -1.17
C ASP A 91 27.85 -10.68 -1.14
N ASN A 92 26.68 -11.34 -1.19
CA ASN A 92 26.42 -12.54 -1.99
C ASN A 92 25.04 -13.16 -1.65
N ASP A 93 24.04 -12.96 -2.52
CA ASP A 93 23.17 -14.05 -3.01
C ASP A 93 22.28 -13.56 -4.18
N LEU A 94 22.14 -14.37 -5.24
CA LEU A 94 21.67 -13.94 -6.57
C LEU A 94 20.14 -13.69 -6.71
N LYS A 95 19.41 -13.55 -5.61
CA LYS A 95 17.99 -13.11 -5.58
C LYS A 95 17.64 -12.24 -4.37
N GLN A 96 18.64 -11.58 -3.78
CA GLN A 96 18.43 -10.66 -2.67
C GLN A 96 18.16 -9.24 -3.17
N THR A 97 17.31 -8.53 -2.44
CA THR A 97 17.08 -7.10 -2.62
C THR A 97 18.31 -6.30 -2.21
N ASN A 98 18.69 -5.34 -3.05
CA ASN A 98 19.88 -4.53 -2.81
C ASN A 98 19.53 -3.28 -2.00
N PHE A 99 19.83 -3.31 -0.71
CA PHE A 99 19.69 -2.17 0.22
C PHE A 99 20.83 -1.15 0.12
N LYS A 100 21.80 -1.33 -0.79
CA LYS A 100 23.02 -0.52 -0.86
C LYS A 100 23.73 -0.50 0.50
N ALA A 101 24.19 0.67 0.94
CA ALA A 101 24.75 0.89 2.28
C ALA A 101 23.69 1.22 3.35
N GLU A 102 22.40 1.09 3.04
CA GLU A 102 21.34 1.44 3.98
C GLU A 102 21.18 0.35 5.05
N GLY A 103 21.15 0.76 6.31
CA GLY A 103 20.81 -0.10 7.43
C GLY A 103 19.32 -0.45 7.40
N ALA A 104 19.00 -1.74 7.50
CA ALA A 104 17.63 -2.26 7.55
C ALA A 104 17.56 -3.47 8.48
N SER A 105 16.45 -3.58 9.21
CA SER A 105 16.19 -4.69 10.10
C SER A 105 16.13 -6.03 9.34
N PRO A 106 16.44 -7.16 9.98
CA PRO A 106 16.29 -8.48 9.37
C PRO A 106 14.88 -8.69 8.78
N ARG A 107 13.84 -8.23 9.48
CA ARG A 107 12.44 -8.31 9.05
C ARG A 107 12.16 -7.51 7.77
N THR A 108 12.75 -6.33 7.64
CA THR A 108 12.64 -5.50 6.43
C THR A 108 13.34 -6.15 5.24
N ARG A 109 14.54 -6.71 5.46
CA ARG A 109 15.29 -7.44 4.41
C ARG A 109 14.53 -8.69 3.95
N ALA A 110 14.08 -9.49 4.90
CA ALA A 110 13.29 -10.70 4.63
C ALA A 110 11.99 -10.38 3.88
N MET A 111 11.31 -9.27 4.23
CA MET A 111 10.13 -8.82 3.49
C MET A 111 10.48 -8.45 2.04
N ALA A 112 11.51 -7.61 1.84
CA ALA A 112 11.93 -7.18 0.52
C ALA A 112 12.30 -8.38 -0.38
N ASP A 113 13.07 -9.33 0.15
CA ASP A 113 13.43 -10.56 -0.56
C ASP A 113 12.22 -11.45 -0.87
N TRP A 114 11.26 -11.52 0.05
CA TRP A 114 10.01 -12.27 -0.19
C TRP A 114 9.17 -11.61 -1.29
N VAL A 115 9.03 -10.28 -1.29
CA VAL A 115 8.26 -9.55 -2.31
C VAL A 115 8.78 -9.86 -3.71
N ILE A 116 10.10 -9.83 -3.90
CA ILE A 116 10.71 -10.10 -5.21
C ILE A 116 10.65 -11.57 -5.60
N ARG A 117 10.90 -12.49 -4.68
CA ARG A 117 10.83 -13.93 -4.99
C ARG A 117 9.42 -14.39 -5.28
N SER A 118 8.42 -13.81 -4.61
CA SER A 118 7.01 -14.16 -4.80
C SER A 118 6.34 -13.41 -5.96
N GLY A 119 6.86 -12.25 -6.35
CA GLY A 119 6.21 -11.34 -7.30
C GLY A 119 4.95 -10.68 -6.74
N ASP A 120 4.78 -10.65 -5.42
CA ASP A 120 3.58 -10.12 -4.76
C ASP A 120 3.38 -8.61 -5.02
N ASN A 121 4.43 -7.88 -5.37
CA ASN A 121 4.31 -6.48 -5.82
C ASN A 121 3.66 -6.32 -7.20
N LEU A 122 3.37 -7.42 -7.90
CA LEU A 122 2.78 -7.42 -9.25
C LEU A 122 3.58 -6.58 -10.26
N ASN A 123 4.90 -6.60 -10.14
CA ASN A 123 5.82 -5.78 -10.95
C ASN A 123 5.59 -4.26 -10.83
N MET A 124 4.98 -3.80 -9.73
CA MET A 124 4.88 -2.37 -9.39
C MET A 124 6.03 -1.96 -8.45
N PRO A 125 6.43 -0.68 -8.45
CA PRO A 125 7.27 -0.16 -7.38
C PRO A 125 6.57 -0.38 -6.03
N PHE A 126 7.35 -0.55 -4.97
CA PHE A 126 6.79 -0.85 -3.65
C PHE A 126 7.57 -0.17 -2.53
N ALA A 127 6.94 -0.06 -1.37
CA ALA A 127 7.57 0.48 -0.17
C ALA A 127 7.34 -0.46 1.01
N ILE A 128 8.31 -0.53 1.91
CA ILE A 128 8.21 -1.22 3.19
C ILE A 128 8.33 -0.19 4.30
N VAL A 129 7.35 -0.17 5.20
CA VAL A 129 7.31 0.69 6.38
C VAL A 129 7.58 -0.20 7.60
N ASP A 130 8.78 -0.07 8.14
CA ASP A 130 9.20 -0.71 9.39
C ASP A 130 8.73 0.16 10.56
N LYS A 131 7.67 -0.27 11.23
CA LYS A 131 7.08 0.50 12.32
C LYS A 131 7.97 0.56 13.55
N VAL A 132 8.59 -0.57 13.92
CA VAL A 132 9.48 -0.68 15.08
C VAL A 132 10.61 0.35 14.96
N ASN A 133 11.19 0.48 13.78
CA ASN A 133 12.33 1.36 13.53
C ASN A 133 11.95 2.74 12.95
N ALA A 134 10.65 3.01 12.82
CA ALA A 134 10.09 4.22 12.25
C ALA A 134 10.74 4.63 10.92
N ASN A 135 10.90 3.67 10.00
CA ASN A 135 11.55 3.88 8.70
C ASN A 135 10.70 3.41 7.53
N ILE A 136 10.89 4.07 6.40
CA ILE A 136 10.40 3.63 5.10
C ILE A 136 11.57 3.32 4.17
N TYR A 137 11.42 2.25 3.39
CA TYR A 137 12.32 1.83 2.33
C TYR A 137 11.50 1.72 1.05
N VAL A 138 11.87 2.47 0.00
CA VAL A 138 11.18 2.50 -1.28
C VAL A 138 12.02 1.81 -2.33
N PHE A 139 11.43 0.87 -3.03
CA PHE A 139 12.06 0.01 -4.02
C PHE A 139 11.43 0.23 -5.38
N GLN A 140 12.25 0.04 -6.41
CA GLN A 140 11.73 -0.19 -7.76
C GLN A 140 11.08 -1.57 -7.85
N ALA A 141 10.36 -1.81 -8.95
CA ALA A 141 9.64 -3.06 -9.18
C ALA A 141 10.54 -4.31 -9.14
N ASP A 142 11.82 -4.17 -9.46
CA ASP A 142 12.84 -5.23 -9.48
C ASP A 142 13.52 -5.46 -8.12
N GLY A 143 13.15 -4.70 -7.07
CA GLY A 143 13.72 -4.84 -5.73
C GLY A 143 15.00 -4.06 -5.48
N ARG A 144 15.39 -3.19 -6.41
CA ARG A 144 16.49 -2.25 -6.16
C ARG A 144 16.01 -1.12 -5.24
N LEU A 145 16.69 -0.90 -4.12
CA LEU A 145 16.39 0.21 -3.22
C LEU A 145 16.57 1.55 -3.96
N TYR A 146 15.49 2.32 -4.04
CA TYR A 146 15.49 3.67 -4.58
C TYR A 146 15.93 4.67 -3.50
N ALA A 147 15.25 4.68 -2.35
CA ALA A 147 15.57 5.58 -1.22
C ALA A 147 14.99 5.06 0.10
N ALA A 148 15.49 5.59 1.22
CA ALA A 148 14.97 5.35 2.56
C ALA A 148 14.87 6.65 3.37
N ALA A 149 13.98 6.70 4.35
CA ALA A 149 13.79 7.87 5.22
C ALA A 149 13.18 7.49 6.58
N PRO A 150 13.40 8.32 7.63
CA PRO A 150 12.59 8.24 8.84
C PRO A 150 11.15 8.66 8.54
N VAL A 151 10.20 8.10 9.29
CA VAL A 151 8.77 8.43 9.19
C VAL A 151 8.19 8.74 10.55
N LEU A 152 7.13 9.55 10.60
CA LEU A 152 6.27 9.63 11.79
C LEU A 152 5.07 8.72 11.61
N LEU A 153 4.73 8.03 12.69
CA LEU A 153 3.66 7.04 12.74
C LEU A 153 2.60 7.44 13.76
N GLY A 154 1.54 6.63 13.81
CA GLY A 154 0.51 6.73 14.84
C GLY A 154 1.12 6.84 16.24
N LEU A 155 0.49 7.68 17.08
CA LEU A 155 0.91 7.88 18.46
C LEU A 155 0.93 6.58 19.28
N ALA A 156 -0.06 5.70 19.08
CA ALA A 156 -0.10 4.40 19.73
C ALA A 156 0.63 3.36 18.89
N GLN A 157 1.32 2.43 19.57
CA GLN A 157 1.74 1.17 18.97
C GLN A 157 0.51 0.30 18.75
N GLY A 158 0.47 -0.39 17.61
CA GLY A 158 -0.59 -1.33 17.30
C GLY A 158 -0.79 -1.53 15.82
N ASP A 159 -1.36 -2.67 15.46
CA ASP A 159 -1.41 -3.14 14.08
C ASP A 159 -2.77 -3.01 13.40
N ASN A 160 -3.79 -2.58 14.13
CA ASN A 160 -5.17 -2.51 13.64
C ASN A 160 -5.68 -1.06 13.64
N THR A 161 -6.56 -0.75 12.70
CA THR A 161 -7.34 0.49 12.70
C THR A 161 -8.48 0.37 13.71
N ALA A 162 -8.76 1.43 14.46
CA ALA A 162 -9.96 1.50 15.29
C ALA A 162 -11.24 1.45 14.41
N PRO A 163 -12.31 0.75 14.83
CA PRO A 163 -13.54 0.67 14.04
C PRO A 163 -14.13 2.04 13.72
N GLY A 164 -14.39 2.31 12.44
CA GLY A 164 -15.01 3.57 11.99
C GLY A 164 -14.10 4.80 12.02
N LEU A 165 -12.77 4.63 12.19
CA LEU A 165 -11.82 5.74 12.33
C LEU A 165 -11.92 6.77 11.19
N GLY A 166 -12.11 6.33 9.94
CA GLY A 166 -12.25 7.22 8.79
C GLY A 166 -13.45 8.17 8.84
N HIS A 167 -14.43 7.89 9.71
CA HIS A 167 -15.64 8.70 9.90
C HIS A 167 -15.61 9.50 11.21
N MET A 168 -14.59 9.31 12.05
CA MET A 168 -14.47 10.01 13.33
C MET A 168 -13.93 11.42 13.12
N ARG A 169 -14.41 12.37 13.94
CA ARG A 169 -13.73 13.67 14.04
C ARG A 169 -12.39 13.46 14.73
N MET A 170 -11.34 14.17 14.30
CA MET A 170 -10.00 14.08 14.91
C MET A 170 -10.03 14.29 16.44
N SER A 171 -10.91 15.16 16.96
CA SER A 171 -11.06 15.40 18.40
C SER A 171 -11.61 14.20 19.19
N GLN A 172 -12.25 13.25 18.52
CA GLN A 172 -12.82 12.04 19.12
C GLN A 172 -11.86 10.84 19.05
N ILE A 173 -10.78 10.94 18.28
CA ILE A 173 -9.78 9.88 18.17
C ILE A 173 -8.87 9.96 19.40
N SER A 174 -9.10 9.04 20.35
CA SER A 174 -8.30 8.92 21.57
C SER A 174 -6.84 8.54 21.25
N PRO A 175 -5.88 8.86 22.13
CA PRO A 175 -4.47 8.48 21.93
C PRO A 175 -4.26 7.00 21.58
N ALA A 176 -4.97 6.09 22.24
CA ALA A 176 -4.86 4.64 22.02
C ALA A 176 -5.36 4.19 20.63
N GLN A 177 -6.26 4.96 20.00
CA GLN A 177 -6.79 4.65 18.67
C GLN A 177 -5.91 5.18 17.53
N ARG A 178 -4.88 5.97 17.83
CA ARG A 178 -4.00 6.59 16.83
C ARG A 178 -2.90 5.63 16.41
N THR A 179 -3.26 4.54 15.77
CA THR A 179 -2.35 3.49 15.29
C THR A 179 -2.10 3.63 13.79
N THR A 180 -0.91 3.22 13.34
CA THR A 180 -0.67 2.97 11.91
C THR A 180 -0.92 1.48 11.64
N PRO A 181 -1.94 1.11 10.85
CA PRO A 181 -2.28 -0.29 10.66
C PRO A 181 -1.20 -1.03 9.89
N ALA A 182 -0.95 -2.28 10.27
CA ALA A 182 -0.04 -3.16 9.53
C ALA A 182 -0.81 -3.95 8.47
N GLY A 183 -0.18 -4.17 7.32
CA GLY A 183 -0.81 -4.85 6.20
C GLY A 183 -0.17 -4.53 4.85
N ARG A 184 -0.78 -5.09 3.80
CA ARG A 184 -0.41 -4.87 2.40
C ARG A 184 -1.46 -3.98 1.76
N PHE A 185 -1.04 -2.83 1.25
CA PHE A 185 -1.93 -1.81 0.69
C PHE A 185 -1.58 -1.58 -0.77
N VAL A 186 -2.59 -1.55 -1.64
CA VAL A 186 -2.44 -0.96 -2.97
C VAL A 186 -2.59 0.55 -2.79
N ALA A 187 -1.52 1.28 -3.03
CA ALA A 187 -1.45 2.70 -2.78
C ALA A 187 -1.42 3.51 -4.08
N THR A 188 -2.10 4.65 -4.08
CA THR A 188 -2.19 5.54 -5.23
C THR A 188 -2.07 7.00 -4.83
N MET A 189 -1.50 7.81 -5.71
CA MET A 189 -1.52 9.26 -5.54
C MET A 189 -2.96 9.78 -5.68
N GLY A 190 -3.29 10.79 -4.88
CA GLY A 190 -4.58 11.45 -4.90
C GLY A 190 -4.57 12.71 -4.05
N ARG A 191 -5.75 13.28 -3.81
CA ARG A 191 -5.90 14.48 -2.98
C ARG A 191 -6.78 14.23 -1.77
N ASN A 192 -6.45 14.89 -0.67
CA ASN A 192 -7.28 14.90 0.53
C ASN A 192 -8.35 16.01 0.49
N SER A 193 -9.16 16.08 1.54
CA SER A 193 -10.26 17.05 1.66
C SER A 193 -9.80 18.52 1.72
N LEU A 194 -8.50 18.77 1.92
CA LEU A 194 -7.88 20.10 1.89
C LEU A 194 -7.17 20.39 0.55
N ASP A 195 -7.48 19.59 -0.48
CA ASP A 195 -6.85 19.63 -1.81
C ASP A 195 -5.32 19.45 -1.77
N LYS A 196 -4.79 18.81 -0.72
CA LYS A 196 -3.37 18.47 -0.63
C LYS A 196 -3.14 17.09 -1.21
N GLU A 197 -2.08 16.99 -1.99
CA GLU A 197 -1.65 15.73 -2.56
C GLU A 197 -1.13 14.79 -1.47
N VAL A 198 -1.58 13.54 -1.52
CA VAL A 198 -1.23 12.47 -0.59
C VAL A 198 -1.14 11.15 -1.33
N PHE A 199 -0.44 10.19 -0.75
CA PHE A 199 -0.40 8.82 -1.22
C PHE A 199 -1.36 7.99 -0.37
N TRP A 200 -2.51 7.63 -0.93
CA TRP A 200 -3.57 6.90 -0.23
C TRP A 200 -3.18 5.44 -0.07
N LEU A 201 -3.23 4.90 1.15
CA LEU A 201 -3.03 3.47 1.43
C LEU A 201 -4.37 2.78 1.71
N ASP A 202 -5.21 3.42 2.52
CA ASP A 202 -6.54 2.93 2.88
C ASP A 202 -7.48 4.14 2.98
N TYR A 203 -8.28 4.32 1.94
CA TYR A 203 -9.17 5.47 1.83
C TYR A 203 -10.32 5.39 2.85
N GLU A 204 -10.89 4.20 3.06
CA GLU A 204 -12.03 4.00 3.96
C GLU A 204 -11.66 4.30 5.42
N ASN A 205 -10.44 3.96 5.81
CA ASN A 205 -9.91 4.23 7.14
C ASN A 205 -9.12 5.54 7.24
N ALA A 206 -9.13 6.36 6.19
CA ALA A 206 -8.42 7.64 6.11
C ALA A 206 -6.90 7.54 6.40
N ILE A 207 -6.26 6.43 6.01
CA ILE A 207 -4.82 6.23 6.15
C ILE A 207 -4.11 6.61 4.84
N SER A 208 -3.21 7.57 4.95
CA SER A 208 -2.38 8.05 3.86
C SER A 208 -0.94 8.24 4.29
N MET A 209 -0.05 8.30 3.32
CA MET A 209 1.29 8.84 3.46
C MET A 209 1.32 10.25 2.88
N HIS A 210 1.92 11.19 3.59
CA HIS A 210 1.97 12.59 3.15
C HIS A 210 3.20 13.32 3.72
N PRO A 211 3.57 14.48 3.15
CA PRO A 211 4.62 15.33 3.72
C PRO A 211 4.32 15.70 5.17
N VAL A 212 5.35 15.74 6.01
CA VAL A 212 5.24 16.21 7.39
C VAL A 212 4.63 17.62 7.44
N ILE A 213 3.61 17.79 8.29
CA ILE A 213 2.93 19.07 8.49
C ILE A 213 3.55 19.75 9.72
N THR A 214 4.10 20.95 9.53
CA THR A 214 4.87 21.69 10.56
C THR A 214 4.15 22.93 11.10
N SER A 215 2.85 23.07 10.82
CA SER A 215 2.05 24.23 11.24
C SER A 215 1.89 24.38 12.76
N SER A 216 2.13 23.33 13.54
CA SER A 216 2.15 23.35 15.01
C SER A 216 3.57 23.14 15.55
N PRO A 217 4.32 24.21 15.89
CA PRO A 217 5.69 24.09 16.41
C PRO A 217 5.79 23.25 17.69
N LYS A 218 4.75 23.25 18.52
CA LYS A 218 4.69 22.48 19.78
C LYS A 218 4.80 20.97 19.56
N GLU A 219 4.38 20.47 18.40
CA GLU A 219 4.45 19.04 18.08
C GLU A 219 5.88 18.60 17.70
N ARG A 220 6.75 19.54 17.34
CA ARG A 220 8.16 19.31 17.00
C ARG A 220 8.38 18.22 15.92
N ARG A 221 7.47 18.11 14.96
CA ARG A 221 7.46 17.00 13.97
C ARG A 221 8.75 16.90 13.14
N ALA A 222 9.31 18.04 12.73
CA ALA A 222 10.57 18.05 11.99
C ALA A 222 11.74 17.55 12.85
N GLN A 223 11.77 17.94 14.14
CA GLN A 223 12.80 17.50 15.08
C GLN A 223 12.66 16.00 15.39
N ARG A 224 11.43 15.49 15.52
CA ARG A 224 11.16 14.05 15.70
C ARG A 224 11.63 13.20 14.51
N LEU A 225 11.56 13.72 13.28
CA LEU A 225 12.13 13.03 12.12
C LEU A 225 13.66 13.00 12.14
N ALA A 226 14.31 13.91 12.87
CA ALA A 226 15.77 14.02 12.94
C ALA A 226 16.39 13.24 14.11
N THR A 227 15.58 12.69 15.02
CA THR A 227 16.07 11.89 16.16
C THR A 227 16.39 10.46 15.74
N LEU A 228 17.31 9.83 16.47
CA LEU A 228 17.66 8.41 16.27
C LEU A 228 16.66 7.44 16.91
N SER A 229 15.89 7.90 17.91
CA SER A 229 14.96 7.06 18.67
C SER A 229 13.62 6.92 17.91
N PRO A 230 13.20 5.70 17.52
CA PRO A 230 11.90 5.49 16.88
C PRO A 230 10.69 5.86 17.76
N LEU A 231 10.88 5.94 19.09
CA LEU A 231 9.83 6.38 20.00
C LEU A 231 9.47 7.86 19.83
N ASP A 232 10.44 8.69 19.43
CA ASP A 232 10.20 10.10 19.14
C ASP A 232 9.30 10.28 17.90
N ASN A 233 9.22 9.27 17.04
CA ASN A 233 8.47 9.32 15.79
C ASN A 233 6.96 9.00 15.95
N ARG A 234 6.48 8.76 17.17
CA ARG A 234 5.07 8.47 17.48
C ARG A 234 4.30 9.74 17.81
N ILE A 235 3.46 10.20 16.87
CA ILE A 235 2.73 11.47 17.04
C ILE A 235 1.48 11.60 16.16
N SER A 236 1.37 10.87 15.05
CA SER A 236 0.29 11.04 14.08
C SER A 236 -1.02 10.40 14.57
N TYR A 237 -2.10 10.62 13.80
CA TYR A 237 -3.39 9.95 14.01
C TYR A 237 -3.49 8.59 13.29
N GLY A 238 -2.42 8.16 12.64
CA GLY A 238 -2.33 6.90 11.89
C GLY A 238 -1.64 7.06 10.54
N CYS A 239 -1.78 8.22 9.90
CA CYS A 239 -1.07 8.55 8.66
C CYS A 239 0.45 8.47 8.84
N ILE A 240 1.13 8.13 7.75
CA ILE A 240 2.60 8.02 7.69
C ILE A 240 3.13 9.37 7.21
N ASN A 241 3.91 10.07 8.05
CA ASN A 241 4.46 11.37 7.65
C ASN A 241 5.93 11.21 7.28
N VAL A 242 6.30 11.67 6.09
CA VAL A 242 7.67 11.61 5.58
C VAL A 242 8.27 13.02 5.46
N PRO A 243 9.60 13.18 5.38
CA PRO A 243 10.19 14.46 5.01
C PRO A 243 9.61 15.00 3.71
N ALA A 244 9.35 16.31 3.61
CA ALA A 244 8.71 16.90 2.43
C ALA A 244 9.50 16.61 1.14
N THR A 245 10.83 16.76 1.19
CA THR A 245 11.71 16.45 0.05
C THR A 245 11.65 14.97 -0.35
N PHE A 246 11.52 14.05 0.62
CA PHE A 246 11.35 12.63 0.33
C PHE A 246 10.01 12.36 -0.36
N PHE A 247 8.93 13.00 0.08
CA PHE A 247 7.65 12.87 -0.59
C PHE A 247 7.74 13.31 -2.06
N ASP A 248 8.28 14.50 -2.30
CA ASP A 248 8.31 15.09 -3.65
C ASP A 248 9.26 14.33 -4.60
N GLN A 249 10.46 14.01 -4.13
CA GLN A 249 11.53 13.45 -4.97
C GLN A 249 11.52 11.92 -5.07
N VAL A 250 10.83 11.24 -4.15
CA VAL A 250 10.75 9.77 -4.12
C VAL A 250 9.33 9.30 -4.36
N ILE A 251 8.40 9.66 -3.48
CA ILE A 251 7.04 9.11 -3.51
C ILE A 251 6.29 9.63 -4.73
N HIS A 252 6.16 10.94 -4.89
CA HIS A 252 5.48 11.53 -6.03
C HIS A 252 6.19 11.15 -7.36
N TYR A 253 7.51 11.17 -7.39
CA TYR A 253 8.26 10.79 -8.60
C TYR A 253 7.96 9.36 -9.07
N LEU A 254 7.99 8.38 -8.16
CA LEU A 254 7.79 6.97 -8.52
C LEU A 254 6.31 6.59 -8.70
N PHE A 255 5.39 7.20 -7.95
CA PHE A 255 4.00 6.73 -7.86
C PHE A 255 2.96 7.66 -8.50
N SER A 256 3.34 8.82 -9.08
CA SER A 256 2.39 9.73 -9.75
C SER A 256 1.72 9.15 -10.99
N LYS A 257 2.36 8.19 -11.66
CA LYS A 257 1.87 7.60 -12.93
C LYS A 257 1.47 6.13 -12.80
N THR A 258 1.66 5.53 -11.63
CA THR A 258 1.39 4.11 -11.38
C THR A 258 1.03 3.91 -9.91
N PRO A 259 0.08 3.01 -9.59
CA PRO A 259 -0.06 2.52 -8.24
C PRO A 259 1.24 1.84 -7.76
N GLY A 260 1.35 1.69 -6.45
CA GLY A 260 2.41 0.92 -5.81
C GLY A 260 1.86 0.01 -4.73
N ILE A 261 2.68 -0.91 -4.24
CA ILE A 261 2.34 -1.69 -3.05
C ILE A 261 3.07 -1.12 -1.84
N VAL A 262 2.36 -0.89 -0.74
CA VAL A 262 2.97 -0.53 0.54
C VAL A 262 2.75 -1.65 1.53
N TYR A 263 3.85 -2.20 2.05
CA TYR A 263 3.87 -3.17 3.12
C TYR A 263 4.17 -2.43 4.43
N VAL A 264 3.20 -2.37 5.34
CA VAL A 264 3.41 -1.83 6.69
C VAL A 264 3.62 -3.01 7.62
N LEU A 265 4.83 -3.15 8.14
CA LEU A 265 5.22 -4.29 8.97
C LEU A 265 4.56 -4.22 10.35
N PRO A 266 4.04 -5.34 10.90
CA PRO A 266 3.49 -5.37 12.24
C PRO A 266 4.52 -5.10 13.34
N GLU A 267 4.03 -4.66 14.50
CA GLU A 267 4.84 -4.37 15.69
C GLU A 267 4.30 -4.99 16.98
N THR A 268 3.16 -5.71 16.92
CA THR A 268 2.51 -6.33 18.10
C THR A 268 2.03 -7.78 17.89
N ARG A 269 2.23 -8.36 16.70
CA ARG A 269 1.74 -9.69 16.31
C ARG A 269 2.65 -10.36 15.31
#